data_AF-A0AAV2TX03-F1
#
_entry.id   AF-A0AAV2TX03-F1
#
_cell.length_a   1.000
_cell.length_b   1.000
_cell.length_c   1.000
_cell.angle_alpha   90.00
_cell.angle_beta   90.00
_cell.angle_gamma   90.00
#
_symmetry.space_group_name_H-M   'P 1'
#
loop_
_entity.id
_entity.type
_entity.pdbx_description
1 polymer ?
#
loop_
_entity_poly.entity_id
_entity_poly.type
_entity_poly.pdbx_seq_one_letter_code
_entity_poly.pdbx_strand_id
1 'polypeptide(L)'
;MTEDKKRQLLDLHNELRDKIRACEVEGQPPAKQMGSLVWNEQLANKAQNLADQCRVGHDSASDRQVSNWQWVGQNWAGSPDIQS
;
A
#
# COMPACT_ATOMS: atom_id res chain seq x y z
N MET A 1 -2.75 13.35 2.29
CA MET A 1 -1.70 13.11 1.28
C MET A 1 -1.97 13.93 0.02
N THR A 2 -0.95 14.53 -0.60
CA THR A 2 -1.12 15.26 -1.88
C THR A 2 -1.31 14.27 -3.04
N GLU A 3 -1.92 14.72 -4.14
CA GLU A 3 -2.14 13.89 -5.33
C GLU A 3 -0.83 13.36 -5.94
N ASP A 4 0.23 14.17 -5.94
CA ASP A 4 1.56 13.73 -6.41
C ASP A 4 2.12 12.58 -5.57
N LYS A 5 1.93 12.63 -4.23
CA LYS A 5 2.37 11.56 -3.33
C LYS A 5 1.52 10.30 -3.50
N LYS A 6 0.20 10.44 -3.71
CA LYS A 6 -0.68 9.29 -4.04
C LYS A 6 -0.23 8.61 -5.32
N ARG A 7 0.03 9.40 -6.36
CA ARG A 7 0.49 8.92 -7.66
C ARG A 7 1.86 8.22 -7.53
N GLN A 8 2.82 8.87 -6.88
CA GLN A 8 4.15 8.29 -6.67
C GLN A 8 4.09 6.94 -5.94
N LEU A 9 3.26 6.83 -4.89
CA LEU A 9 3.10 5.58 -4.14
C LEU A 9 2.47 4.48 -5.00
N LEU A 10 1.45 4.83 -5.80
CA LEU A 10 0.80 3.89 -6.71
C LEU A 10 1.74 3.42 -7.82
N ASP A 11 2.48 4.36 -8.42
CA ASP A 11 3.45 4.11 -9.49
C ASP A 11 4.57 3.18 -8.99
N LEU A 12 5.12 3.41 -7.80
CA LEU A 12 6.14 2.55 -7.20
C LEU A 12 5.66 1.11 -7.02
N HIS A 13 4.43 0.92 -6.53
CA HIS A 13 3.85 -0.42 -6.39
C HIS A 13 3.66 -1.10 -7.75
N ASN A 14 3.16 -0.37 -8.73
CA ASN A 14 2.88 -0.92 -10.06
C ASN A 14 4.17 -1.24 -10.83
N GLU A 15 5.20 -0.38 -10.74
CA GLU A 15 6.52 -0.64 -11.30
C GLU A 15 7.12 -1.94 -10.74
N LEU A 16 7.08 -2.14 -9.41
CA LEU A 16 7.56 -3.39 -8.81
C LEU A 16 6.75 -4.61 -9.25
N ARG A 17 5.42 -4.49 -9.39
CA ARG A 17 4.56 -5.59 -9.88
C ARG A 17 4.90 -5.97 -11.32
N ASP A 18 5.21 -4.98 -12.17
CA ASP A 18 5.62 -5.20 -13.54
C ASP A 18 7.02 -5.81 -13.63
N LYS A 19 7.97 -5.36 -12.79
CA LYS A 19 9.30 -6.00 -12.66
C LYS A 19 9.20 -7.47 -12.25
N ILE A 20 8.33 -7.80 -11.30
CA ILE A 20 8.09 -9.20 -10.92
C ILE A 20 7.58 -9.99 -12.13
N ARG A 21 6.61 -9.47 -12.90
CA ARG A 21 6.12 -10.16 -14.11
C ARG A 21 7.19 -10.32 -15.19
N ALA A 22 8.07 -9.33 -15.34
CA ALA A 22 9.14 -9.31 -16.33
C ALA A 22 10.38 -10.14 -15.92
N CYS A 23 10.36 -10.80 -14.75
CA CYS A 23 11.51 -11.52 -14.21
C CYS A 23 12.71 -10.60 -13.89
N GLU A 24 12.46 -9.34 -13.54
CA GLU A 24 13.47 -8.32 -13.27
C GLU A 24 13.77 -8.16 -11.76
N VAL A 25 13.15 -8.98 -10.91
CA VAL A 25 13.41 -9.02 -9.47
C VAL A 25 14.20 -10.27 -9.14
N GLU A 26 15.45 -10.09 -8.72
CA GLU A 26 16.35 -11.20 -8.37
C GLU A 26 15.75 -12.10 -7.29
N GLY A 27 15.84 -13.42 -7.49
CA GLY A 27 15.31 -14.43 -6.57
C GLY A 27 13.79 -14.61 -6.59
N GLN A 28 13.05 -13.86 -7.42
CA GLN A 28 11.60 -13.99 -7.57
C GLN A 28 11.25 -14.58 -8.95
N PRO A 29 10.44 -15.65 -9.02
CA PRO A 29 9.96 -16.17 -10.30
C PRO A 29 8.94 -15.20 -10.92
N PRO A 30 8.83 -15.17 -12.27
CA PRO A 30 7.88 -14.30 -12.92
C PRO A 30 6.44 -14.69 -12.60
N ALA A 31 5.63 -13.70 -12.23
CA ALA A 31 4.21 -13.92 -11.97
C ALA A 31 3.46 -14.13 -13.29
N LYS A 32 2.71 -15.24 -13.41
CA LYS A 32 1.83 -15.50 -14.56
C LYS A 32 0.75 -14.43 -14.73
N GLN A 33 0.23 -13.90 -13.63
CA GLN A 33 -0.77 -12.83 -13.61
C GLN A 33 -0.54 -11.92 -12.41
N MET A 34 -0.37 -10.63 -12.66
CA MET A 34 -0.19 -9.61 -11.61
C MET A 34 -0.67 -8.25 -12.16
N GLY A 35 -1.97 -7.97 -12.07
CA GLY A 35 -2.54 -6.73 -12.62
C GLY A 35 -2.10 -5.48 -11.86
N SER A 36 -2.09 -4.32 -12.52
CA SER A 36 -1.82 -3.05 -11.86
C SER A 36 -2.87 -2.75 -10.78
N LEU A 37 -2.41 -2.16 -9.68
CA LEU A 37 -3.25 -1.64 -8.62
C LEU A 37 -3.89 -0.31 -9.06
N VAL A 38 -5.00 0.00 -8.41
CA VAL A 38 -5.70 1.27 -8.51
C VAL A 38 -5.82 1.88 -7.12
N TRP A 39 -5.82 3.21 -7.04
CA TRP A 39 -6.05 3.90 -5.77
C TRP A 39 -7.49 3.70 -5.30
N ASN A 40 -7.68 3.48 -3.99
CA ASN A 40 -9.01 3.39 -3.38
C ASN A 40 -9.10 4.37 -2.20
N GLU A 41 -9.99 5.35 -2.32
CA GLU A 41 -10.10 6.42 -1.32
C GLU A 41 -10.63 5.93 0.04
N GLN A 42 -11.45 4.86 0.10
CA GLN A 42 -11.88 4.31 1.38
C GLN A 42 -10.69 3.68 2.13
N LEU A 43 -9.84 2.93 1.43
CA LEU A 43 -8.61 2.38 2.01
C LEU A 43 -7.63 3.48 2.45
N ALA A 44 -7.48 4.52 1.64
CA ALA A 44 -6.64 5.68 1.98
C ALA A 44 -7.11 6.38 3.26
N ASN A 45 -8.42 6.59 3.41
CA ASN A 45 -9.00 7.20 4.61
C ASN A 45 -8.79 6.33 5.85
N LYS A 46 -8.95 5.00 5.75
CA LYS A 46 -8.66 4.09 6.86
C LYS A 46 -7.17 4.11 7.24
N ALA A 47 -6.27 4.11 6.25
CA ALA A 47 -4.83 4.19 6.50
C ALA A 47 -4.43 5.52 7.16
N GLN A 48 -5.02 6.65 6.74
CA GLN A 48 -4.79 7.95 7.38
C GLN A 48 -5.27 7.94 8.84
N ASN A 49 -6.46 7.40 9.12
CA ASN A 49 -6.97 7.27 10.50
C ASN A 49 -6.03 6.47 11.41
N LEU A 50 -5.34 5.45 10.89
CA LEU A 50 -4.32 4.71 11.65
C LEU A 50 -3.06 5.55 11.83
N ALA A 51 -2.56 6.19 10.77
CA ALA A 51 -1.37 7.03 10.82
C ALA A 51 -1.51 8.17 11.83
N ASP A 52 -2.70 8.78 11.91
CA ASP A 52 -3.02 9.89 12.83
C ASP A 52 -3.01 9.48 14.31
N GLN A 53 -3.12 8.18 14.61
CA GLN A 53 -3.01 7.67 15.99
C GLN A 53 -1.56 7.66 16.50
N CYS A 54 -0.57 7.90 15.62
CA CYS A 54 0.85 7.96 15.97
C CYS A 54 1.35 6.75 16.79
N ARG A 55 0.81 5.56 16.49
CA ARG A 55 1.23 4.31 17.13
C ARG A 55 1.86 3.35 16.13
N VAL A 56 2.78 2.53 16.63
CA VAL A 56 3.45 1.50 15.83
C VAL A 56 2.57 0.27 15.74
N GLY A 57 2.54 -0.35 14.55
CA GLY A 57 1.89 -1.63 14.29
C GLY A 57 0.52 -1.50 13.63
N HIS A 58 -0.21 -2.62 13.63
CA HIS A 58 -1.47 -2.75 12.91
C HIS A 58 -2.69 -2.28 13.73
N ASP A 59 -3.72 -1.81 13.03
CA ASP A 59 -5.06 -1.66 13.60
C ASP A 59 -5.85 -2.97 13.59
N SER A 60 -7.03 -2.93 14.20
CA SER A 60 -7.90 -4.10 14.21
C SER A 60 -8.47 -4.35 12.82
N ALA A 61 -8.85 -5.59 12.53
CA ALA A 61 -9.47 -5.93 11.25
C ALA A 61 -10.75 -5.13 10.98
N SER A 62 -11.53 -4.82 12.03
CA SER A 62 -12.73 -3.98 11.95
C SER A 62 -12.40 -2.53 11.62
N ASP A 63 -11.29 -1.99 12.12
CA ASP A 63 -10.93 -0.59 11.88
C ASP A 63 -10.57 -0.36 10.41
N ARG A 64 -9.84 -1.29 9.79
CA ARG A 64 -9.44 -1.22 8.38
C ARG A 64 -10.46 -1.78 7.39
N GLN A 65 -11.60 -2.28 7.85
CA GLN A 65 -12.62 -2.84 6.97
C GLN A 65 -13.25 -1.77 6.07
N VAL A 66 -13.51 -2.14 4.81
CA VAL A 66 -14.24 -1.32 3.84
C VAL A 66 -15.36 -2.16 3.21
N SER A 67 -16.45 -1.48 2.82
CA SER A 67 -17.74 -2.10 2.48
C SER A 67 -17.70 -3.25 1.45
N ASN A 68 -16.72 -3.25 0.54
CA ASN A 68 -16.63 -4.22 -0.54
C ASN A 68 -15.67 -5.39 -0.28
N TRP A 69 -14.95 -5.42 0.86
CA TRP A 69 -13.94 -6.45 1.11
C TRP A 69 -13.99 -6.95 2.56
N GLN A 70 -14.14 -8.27 2.70
CA GLN A 70 -14.13 -8.95 3.99
C GLN A 70 -12.77 -8.85 4.69
N TRP A 71 -11.68 -8.86 3.91
CA TRP A 71 -10.32 -8.82 4.41
C TRP A 71 -9.53 -7.71 3.72
N VAL A 72 -8.84 -6.91 4.52
CA VAL A 72 -7.98 -5.82 4.06
C VAL A 72 -6.59 -6.06 4.60
N GLY A 73 -5.59 -6.14 3.72
CA GLY A 73 -4.18 -6.21 4.11
C GLY A 73 -3.65 -4.85 4.55
N GLN A 74 -2.50 -4.83 5.24
CA GLN A 74 -1.89 -3.59 5.69
C GLN A 74 -0.37 -3.76 5.80
N ASN A 75 0.37 -2.81 5.25
CA ASN A 75 1.79 -2.60 5.54
C ASN A 75 1.92 -1.31 6.36
N TRP A 76 2.91 -1.25 7.25
CA TRP A 76 3.23 -0.06 8.04
C TRP A 76 4.71 0.26 7.87
N ALA A 77 5.03 1.56 7.75
CA ALA A 77 6.39 2.06 7.78
C ALA A 77 6.41 3.37 8.57
N GLY A 78 7.40 3.54 9.42
CA GLY A 78 7.64 4.76 10.17
C GLY A 78 9.13 4.97 10.36
N SER A 79 9.53 6.23 10.46
CA SER A 79 10.90 6.64 10.70
C SER A 79 10.90 7.64 11.85
N PRO A 80 11.86 7.59 12.79
CA PRO A 80 12.01 8.65 13.79
C PRO A 80 12.32 10.00 13.13
N ASP A 81 12.97 9.97 11.96
CA ASP A 81 13.32 11.14 11.17
C ASP A 81 12.67 11.05 9.79
N ILE A 82 11.69 11.91 9.52
CA ILE A 82 11.17 12.14 8.16
C ILE A 82 11.80 13.45 7.69
N GLN A 83 12.82 13.38 6.84
CA GLN A 83 13.30 14.57 6.14
C GLN A 83 12.23 14.97 5.12
N SER A 84 11.53 16.07 5.41
CA SER A 84 10.46 16.65 4.59
C SER A 84 10.99 17.48 3.44
#